data_AF-A0A0D6E3K9-F1
#
_entry.id   AF-A0A0D6E3K9-F1
#
_cell.length_a   1.000
_cell.length_b   1.000
_cell.length_c   1.000
_cell.angle_alpha   90.00
_cell.angle_beta   90.00
_cell.angle_gamma   90.00
#
_symmetry.space_group_name_H-M   'P 1'
#
loop_
_entity.id
_entity.type
_entity.pdbx_description
1 polymer ?
#
loop_
_entity_poly.entity_id
_entity_poly.type
_entity_poly.pdbx_seq_one_letter_code
_entity_poly.pdbx_strand_id
1 'polypeptide(L)'
;MFHFVVAIPCLIVIFRYLIPLKWPLWFKFLLSAVLLFVAQHHLLTLLAFGSMFSPEVPRVIVLAVNWIFGTMLFLAVLQIAVDLIVLMLMVFKRRRIAIPPVLRYSMGALALGVAAFAVSQAARVPAVKDIEVAIQGLPAEFDGYEIVQLTDLHISRLFEAPWVEAVVAQANALEPNLIVITGDLIDGDLDVRRTDVAPLQALSAPDGVYTIPGNHEYYFGYPQWIEHYQTLGMQVLANQHVAIENEGANLVLAGVTDFTAGRHAFPAPNVEEAIAGAPDDAPIIMLDHQPRNAAVAAAAGVDLQLSGHTHGGMIVGFDRLVARANNGFVSGFYDVQEMALYVNNGTGLWPGFALRLGKPSELTRITLRQG
;
A
#
# COMPACT_ATOMS: atom_id res chain seq x y z
N MET A 1 21.26 0.05 7.05
CA MET A 1 20.84 1.42 7.48
C MET A 1 19.45 1.43 8.13
N PHE A 2 18.47 0.71 7.56
CA PHE A 2 17.09 0.68 8.05
C PHE A 2 16.94 0.35 9.55
N HIS A 3 17.65 -0.67 10.06
CA HIS A 3 17.59 -1.12 11.46
C HIS A 3 18.02 -0.09 12.51
N PHE A 4 18.95 0.81 12.15
CA PHE A 4 19.40 1.87 13.05
C PHE A 4 18.37 2.99 13.18
N VAL A 5 17.62 3.27 12.11
CA VAL A 5 16.58 4.31 12.11
C VAL A 5 15.43 3.93 13.05
N VAL A 6 15.02 2.66 13.04
CA VAL A 6 13.96 2.15 13.92
C VAL A 6 14.40 1.96 15.38
N ALA A 7 15.70 1.85 15.63
CA ALA A 7 16.23 1.80 16.99
C ALA A 7 16.09 3.15 17.72
N ILE A 8 16.11 4.28 17.00
CA ILE A 8 16.05 5.62 17.61
C ILE A 8 14.74 5.84 18.39
N PRO A 9 13.53 5.63 17.83
CA PRO A 9 12.28 5.69 18.59
C PRO A 9 12.27 4.78 19.81
N CYS A 10 12.81 3.56 19.70
CA CYS A 10 12.90 2.61 20.80
C CYS A 10 13.76 3.16 21.95
N LEU A 11 14.95 3.68 21.64
CA LEU A 11 15.84 4.27 22.64
C LEU A 11 15.20 5.50 23.30
N ILE A 12 14.49 6.34 22.54
CA ILE A 12 13.72 7.46 23.10
C ILE A 12 12.70 6.95 24.11
N VAL A 13 11.89 5.96 23.75
CA VAL A 13 10.89 5.38 24.67
C VAL A 13 11.56 4.79 25.91
N ILE A 14 12.65 4.02 25.76
CA ILE A 14 13.34 3.43 26.91
C ILE A 14 13.90 4.51 27.85
N PHE A 15 14.71 5.43 27.33
CA PHE A 15 15.43 6.39 28.17
C PHE A 15 14.57 7.56 28.65
N ARG A 16 13.68 8.07 27.80
CA ARG A 16 12.88 9.27 28.10
C ARG A 16 11.53 8.95 28.70
N TYR A 17 10.91 7.82 28.34
CA TYR A 17 9.59 7.44 28.84
C TYR A 17 9.65 6.42 29.98
N LEU A 18 10.31 5.27 29.78
CA LEU A 18 10.25 4.12 30.68
C LEU A 18 11.13 4.25 31.93
N ILE A 19 12.39 4.65 31.79
CA ILE A 19 13.33 4.79 32.93
C ILE A 19 12.78 5.72 34.02
N PRO A 20 12.16 6.88 33.72
CA PRO A 20 11.60 7.78 34.73
C PRO A 20 10.38 7.25 35.50
N LEU A 21 9.71 6.18 35.04
CA LEU A 21 8.56 5.61 35.76
C LEU A 21 9.02 4.96 37.07
N LYS A 22 8.18 4.98 38.12
CA LYS A 22 8.51 4.37 39.43
C LYS A 22 8.25 2.85 39.47
N TRP A 23 8.43 2.17 38.34
CA TRP A 23 8.27 0.72 38.24
C TRP A 23 9.53 -0.04 38.69
N PRO A 24 9.41 -1.29 39.14
CA PRO A 24 10.54 -2.15 39.46
C PRO A 24 11.53 -2.28 38.29
N LEU A 25 12.83 -2.35 38.58
CA LEU A 25 13.86 -2.43 37.54
C LEU A 25 13.69 -3.66 36.64
N TRP A 26 13.38 -4.83 37.21
CA TRP A 26 13.18 -6.06 36.43
C TRP A 26 12.07 -5.89 35.37
N PHE A 27 11.00 -5.18 35.70
CA PHE A 27 9.89 -4.94 34.79
C PHE A 27 10.28 -3.99 33.66
N LYS A 28 11.07 -2.96 33.97
CA LYS A 28 11.63 -2.05 32.94
C LYS A 28 12.59 -2.77 32.01
N PHE A 29 13.45 -3.66 32.53
CA PHE A 29 14.35 -4.47 31.72
C PHE A 29 13.57 -5.39 30.78
N LEU A 30 12.56 -6.09 31.29
CA LEU A 30 11.68 -6.93 30.48
C LEU A 30 11.02 -6.14 29.35
N LEU A 31 10.38 -5.00 29.67
CA LEU A 31 9.71 -4.19 28.66
C LEU A 31 10.69 -3.59 27.65
N SER A 32 11.89 -3.19 28.08
CA SER A 32 12.93 -2.70 27.18
C SER A 32 13.40 -3.79 26.20
N ALA A 33 13.53 -5.03 26.67
CA ALA A 33 13.88 -6.16 25.83
C ALA A 33 12.78 -6.46 24.79
N VAL A 34 11.50 -6.43 25.19
CA VAL A 34 10.35 -6.57 24.28
C VAL A 34 10.34 -5.46 23.24
N LEU A 35 10.50 -4.19 23.65
CA LEU A 35 10.53 -3.06 22.73
C LEU A 35 11.70 -3.15 21.75
N LEU A 36 12.88 -3.58 22.21
CA LEU A 36 14.03 -3.78 21.34
C LEU A 36 13.79 -4.90 20.32
N PHE A 37 13.21 -6.02 20.76
CA PHE A 37 12.85 -7.13 19.88
C PHE A 37 11.87 -6.68 18.79
N VAL A 38 10.78 -6.01 19.18
CA VAL A 38 9.77 -5.49 18.24
C VAL A 38 10.36 -4.40 17.33
N ALA A 39 11.21 -3.50 17.84
CA ALA A 39 11.88 -2.50 17.00
C ALA A 39 12.77 -3.12 15.93
N GLN A 40 13.25 -4.35 16.16
CA GLN A 40 14.08 -5.10 15.22
C GLN A 40 13.31 -6.18 14.44
N HIS A 41 11.96 -6.20 14.50
CA HIS A 41 11.18 -7.27 13.89
C HIS A 41 11.49 -7.48 12.39
N HIS A 42 11.72 -6.44 11.60
CA HIS A 42 12.14 -6.61 10.19
C HIS A 42 13.46 -7.36 10.02
N LEU A 43 14.46 -7.09 10.88
CA LEU A 43 15.73 -7.82 10.86
C LEU A 43 15.51 -9.27 11.27
N LEU A 44 14.68 -9.49 12.29
CA LEU A 44 14.36 -10.82 12.77
C LEU A 44 13.63 -11.64 11.70
N THR A 45 12.68 -11.03 10.99
CA THR A 45 12.00 -11.64 9.85
C THR A 45 12.99 -11.97 8.74
N LEU A 46 13.87 -11.03 8.36
CA LEU A 46 14.91 -11.27 7.36
C LEU A 46 15.82 -12.44 7.74
N LEU A 47 16.26 -12.52 9.01
CA LEU A 47 17.13 -13.60 9.49
C LEU A 47 16.41 -14.95 9.58
N ALA A 48 15.12 -14.95 9.91
CA ALA A 48 14.33 -16.17 10.09
C ALA A 48 13.81 -16.74 8.77
N PHE A 49 13.42 -15.89 7.83
CA PHE A 49 12.70 -16.28 6.60
C PHE A 49 13.44 -15.91 5.31
N GLY A 50 14.62 -15.28 5.39
CA GLY A 50 15.41 -14.87 4.22
C GLY A 50 14.89 -13.62 3.50
N SER A 51 13.73 -13.11 3.89
CA SER A 51 13.12 -11.87 3.38
C SER A 51 12.44 -11.13 4.51
N MET A 52 12.49 -9.79 4.51
CA MET A 52 11.68 -8.99 5.44
C MET A 52 10.22 -8.86 4.97
N PHE A 53 9.92 -9.23 3.73
CA PHE A 53 8.66 -8.91 3.07
C PHE A 53 7.54 -9.92 3.34
N SER A 54 7.84 -11.20 3.59
CA SER A 54 6.84 -12.24 3.88
C SER A 54 7.10 -12.93 5.22
N PRO A 55 6.71 -12.34 6.36
CA PRO A 55 6.80 -13.01 7.65
C PRO A 55 5.80 -14.18 7.75
N GLU A 56 6.30 -15.42 7.76
CA GLU A 56 5.48 -16.63 7.93
C GLU A 56 5.15 -16.94 9.40
N VAL A 57 4.53 -15.97 10.08
CA VAL A 57 4.05 -16.11 11.46
C VAL A 57 2.53 -15.94 11.51
N PRO A 58 1.82 -16.54 12.50
CA PRO A 58 0.38 -16.40 12.61
C PRO A 58 -0.11 -14.95 12.61
N ARG A 59 -1.26 -14.69 11.99
CA ARG A 59 -1.89 -13.37 11.88
C ARG A 59 -1.93 -12.59 13.20
N VAL A 60 -2.27 -13.27 14.31
CA VAL A 60 -2.35 -12.65 15.63
C VAL A 60 -1.00 -12.08 16.10
N ILE A 61 0.11 -12.73 15.71
CA ILE A 61 1.47 -12.27 16.01
C ILE A 61 1.81 -11.06 15.14
N VAL A 62 1.47 -11.08 13.84
CA VAL A 62 1.67 -9.92 12.94
C VAL A 62 0.96 -8.69 13.49
N LEU A 63 -0.31 -8.85 13.90
CA LEU A 63 -1.10 -7.77 14.51
C LEU A 63 -0.51 -7.28 15.83
N ALA A 64 -0.10 -8.19 16.72
CA ALA A 64 0.48 -7.83 18.01
C ALA A 64 1.82 -7.10 17.87
N VAL A 65 2.70 -7.58 16.97
CA VAL A 65 3.99 -6.93 16.68
C VAL A 65 3.75 -5.53 16.13
N ASN A 66 2.88 -5.36 15.13
CA ASN A 66 2.58 -4.05 14.56
C ASN A 66 1.90 -3.12 15.58
N TRP A 67 1.07 -3.64 16.49
CA TRP A 67 0.46 -2.83 17.55
C TRP A 67 1.49 -2.33 18.56
N ILE A 68 2.40 -3.19 19.04
CA ILE A 68 3.47 -2.79 19.96
C ILE A 68 4.43 -1.82 19.25
N PHE A 69 4.76 -2.10 17.99
CA PHE A 69 5.61 -1.25 17.16
C PHE A 69 4.99 0.14 16.96
N GLY A 70 3.73 0.22 16.55
CA GLY A 70 3.00 1.48 16.41
C GLY A 70 2.89 2.23 17.73
N THR A 71 2.61 1.53 18.84
CA THR A 71 2.59 2.12 20.17
C THR A 71 3.93 2.77 20.49
N MET A 72 5.04 2.07 20.24
CA MET A 72 6.39 2.60 20.43
C MET A 72 6.64 3.85 19.57
N LEU A 73 6.26 3.83 18.28
CA LEU A 73 6.45 4.98 17.39
C LEU A 73 5.64 6.20 17.83
N PHE A 74 4.34 6.05 18.08
CA PHE A 74 3.50 7.16 18.55
C PHE A 74 3.96 7.69 19.91
N LEU A 75 4.38 6.80 20.81
CA LEU A 75 4.90 7.19 22.10
C LEU A 75 6.22 7.96 21.98
N ALA A 76 7.12 7.57 21.06
CA ALA A 76 8.34 8.32 20.78
C ALA A 76 8.02 9.74 20.28
N VAL A 77 7.08 9.88 19.34
CA VAL A 77 6.66 11.20 18.82
C VAL A 77 6.06 12.06 19.92
N LEU A 78 5.14 11.52 20.72
CA LEU A 78 4.56 12.24 21.87
C LEU A 78 5.65 12.65 22.88
N GLN A 79 6.63 11.78 23.12
CA GLN A 79 7.73 12.05 24.04
C GLN A 79 8.64 13.16 23.53
N ILE A 80 8.98 13.17 22.25
CA ILE A 80 9.72 14.28 21.62
C ILE A 80 8.93 15.59 21.76
N ALA A 81 7.63 15.59 21.46
CA ALA A 81 6.80 16.78 21.56
C ALA A 81 6.75 17.34 23.00
N VAL A 82 6.54 16.47 24.01
CA VAL A 82 6.56 16.88 25.42
C VAL A 82 7.94 17.38 25.83
N ASP A 83 9.02 16.75 25.38
CA ASP A 83 10.38 17.18 25.68
C ASP A 83 10.68 18.58 25.11
N LEU A 84 10.25 18.86 23.88
CA LEU A 84 10.37 20.18 23.25
C LEU A 84 9.56 21.24 24.01
N ILE A 85 8.32 20.93 24.40
CA ILE A 85 7.48 21.84 25.19
C ILE A 85 8.11 22.13 26.55
N VAL A 86 8.60 21.09 27.25
CA VAL A 86 9.24 21.24 28.55
C VAL A 86 10.54 22.05 28.43
N LEU A 87 11.36 21.78 27.42
CA LEU A 87 12.57 22.55 27.15
C LEU A 87 12.25 24.03 26.94
N MET A 88 11.25 24.34 26.11
CA MET A 88 10.77 25.70 25.88
C MET A 88 10.33 26.37 27.19
N LEU A 89 9.51 25.70 28.00
CA LEU A 89 9.06 26.21 29.29
C LEU A 89 10.20 26.39 30.30
N MET A 90 11.22 25.54 30.28
CA MET A 90 12.41 25.67 31.13
C MET A 90 13.22 26.92 30.78
N VAL A 91 13.36 27.22 29.49
CA VAL A 91 14.03 28.45 29.01
C VAL A 91 13.25 29.69 29.46
N PHE A 92 11.92 29.71 29.26
CA PHE A 92 11.09 30.85 29.66
C PHE A 92 10.99 31.05 31.17
N LYS A 93 10.77 29.98 31.94
CA LYS A 93 10.62 30.06 33.40
C LYS A 93 11.95 30.05 34.16
N ARG A 94 13.07 29.86 33.45
CA ARG A 94 14.44 29.78 34.01
C ARG A 94 14.56 28.81 35.19
N ARG A 95 13.81 27.71 35.17
CA ARG A 95 13.84 26.66 36.20
C ARG A 95 13.64 25.30 35.57
N ARG A 96 14.10 24.25 36.26
CA ARG A 96 13.83 22.87 35.85
C ARG A 96 12.34 22.55 36.01
N ILE A 97 11.78 21.85 35.03
CA ILE A 97 10.39 21.40 35.04
C ILE A 97 10.41 19.88 34.90
N ALA A 98 9.77 19.19 35.85
CA ALA A 98 9.62 17.74 35.80
C ALA A 98 8.34 17.36 35.05
N ILE A 99 8.42 16.33 34.20
CA ILE A 99 7.23 15.75 33.56
C ILE A 99 6.48 14.92 34.60
N PRO A 100 5.22 15.27 34.91
CA PRO A 100 4.46 14.56 35.94
C PRO A 100 4.12 13.13 35.50
N PRO A 101 4.03 12.14 36.43
CA PRO A 101 3.71 10.76 36.08
C PRO A 101 2.38 10.59 35.34
N VAL A 102 1.35 11.36 35.70
CA VAL A 102 0.03 11.31 35.06
C VAL A 102 0.11 11.60 33.56
N LEU A 103 0.97 12.54 33.13
CA LEU A 103 1.15 12.86 31.72
C LEU A 103 1.81 11.69 30.98
N ARG A 104 2.78 11.02 31.60
CA ARG A 104 3.41 9.82 31.03
C ARG A 104 2.37 8.71 30.82
N TYR A 105 1.60 8.37 31.85
CA TYR A 105 0.55 7.35 31.71
C TYR A 105 -0.50 7.73 30.65
N SER A 106 -0.86 9.02 30.57
CA SER A 106 -1.79 9.52 29.55
C SER A 106 -1.23 9.37 28.13
N MET A 107 0.05 9.70 27.92
CA MET A 107 0.72 9.50 26.63
C MET A 107 0.79 8.02 26.26
N GLY A 108 1.10 7.14 27.22
CA GLY A 108 1.15 5.70 26.99
C GLY A 108 -0.22 5.13 26.60
N ALA A 109 -1.28 5.52 27.32
CA ALA A 109 -2.64 5.11 27.01
C ALA A 109 -3.10 5.63 25.63
N LEU A 110 -2.79 6.90 25.31
CA LEU A 110 -3.09 7.48 24.01
C LEU A 110 -2.36 6.74 22.88
N ALA A 111 -1.05 6.49 23.03
CA ALA A 111 -0.26 5.78 22.03
C ALA A 111 -0.78 4.35 21.79
N LEU A 112 -1.14 3.63 22.86
CA LEU A 112 -1.75 2.30 22.77
C LEU A 112 -3.08 2.32 22.00
N GLY A 113 -3.96 3.27 22.34
CA GLY A 113 -5.27 3.39 21.71
C GLY A 113 -5.18 3.81 20.23
N VAL A 114 -4.33 4.78 19.92
CA VAL A 114 -4.09 5.23 18.55
C VAL A 114 -3.45 4.11 17.72
N ALA A 115 -2.49 3.38 18.25
CA ALA A 115 -1.89 2.25 17.55
C ALA A 115 -2.89 1.11 17.32
N ALA A 116 -3.74 0.79 18.30
CA ALA A 116 -4.78 -0.22 18.14
C ALA A 116 -5.77 0.18 17.02
N PHE A 117 -6.19 1.44 17.02
CA PHE A 117 -7.01 1.98 15.94
C PHE A 117 -6.27 1.90 14.59
N ALA A 118 -5.00 2.31 14.53
CA ALA A 118 -4.18 2.26 13.32
C ALA A 118 -4.09 0.86 12.70
N VAL A 119 -3.81 -0.15 13.54
CA VAL A 119 -3.73 -1.55 13.13
C VAL A 119 -5.10 -2.06 12.67
N SER A 120 -6.18 -1.68 13.36
CA SER A 120 -7.54 -2.04 12.94
C SER A 120 -7.91 -1.47 11.57
N GLN A 121 -7.50 -0.22 11.29
CA GLN A 121 -7.73 0.42 9.99
C GLN A 121 -6.83 -0.16 8.90
N ALA A 122 -5.64 -0.64 9.26
CA ALA A 122 -4.73 -1.34 8.36
C ALA A 122 -5.25 -2.73 7.93
N ALA A 123 -5.84 -3.49 8.86
CA ALA A 123 -6.18 -4.90 8.64
C ALA A 123 -7.65 -5.16 8.22
N ARG A 124 -8.47 -4.11 8.13
CA ARG A 124 -9.89 -4.24 7.71
C ARG A 124 -10.01 -4.49 6.21
N VAL A 125 -11.15 -5.01 5.79
CA VAL A 125 -11.56 -4.95 4.38
C VAL A 125 -11.80 -3.47 4.04
N PRO A 126 -11.23 -2.94 2.94
CA PRO A 126 -11.38 -1.53 2.59
C PRO A 126 -12.85 -1.16 2.32
N ALA A 127 -13.15 0.13 2.43
CA ALA A 127 -14.43 0.63 1.93
C ALA A 127 -14.33 0.85 0.43
N VAL A 128 -15.48 0.80 -0.25
CA VAL A 128 -15.58 1.26 -1.63
C VAL A 128 -15.37 2.77 -1.65
N LYS A 129 -14.56 3.24 -2.60
CA LYS A 129 -14.38 4.64 -2.91
C LYS A 129 -14.79 4.88 -4.35
N ASP A 130 -15.83 5.68 -4.53
CA ASP A 130 -16.29 6.08 -5.83
C ASP A 130 -15.55 7.33 -6.31
N ILE A 131 -15.04 7.27 -7.53
CA ILE A 131 -14.46 8.42 -8.23
C ILE A 131 -15.01 8.48 -9.66
N GLU A 132 -15.07 9.68 -10.21
CA GLU A 132 -15.37 9.89 -11.63
C GLU A 132 -14.14 10.47 -12.31
N VAL A 133 -13.86 10.01 -13.52
CA VAL A 133 -12.72 10.48 -14.32
C VAL A 133 -13.24 10.93 -15.68
N ALA A 134 -13.03 12.21 -15.97
CA ALA A 134 -13.34 12.77 -17.28
C ALA A 134 -12.18 12.47 -18.23
N ILE A 135 -12.46 11.84 -19.37
CA ILE A 135 -11.49 11.54 -20.43
C ILE A 135 -11.89 12.31 -21.68
N GLN A 136 -10.96 13.12 -22.19
CA GLN A 136 -11.18 13.88 -23.42
C GLN A 136 -11.25 12.91 -24.61
N GLY A 137 -12.29 13.04 -25.44
CA GLY A 137 -12.48 12.15 -26.58
C GLY A 137 -13.00 10.74 -26.22
N LEU A 138 -13.47 10.53 -24.98
CA LEU A 138 -14.11 9.28 -24.59
C LEU A 138 -15.36 9.01 -25.49
N PRO A 139 -15.44 7.86 -26.18
CA PRO A 139 -16.63 7.49 -26.94
C PRO A 139 -17.87 7.42 -26.04
N ALA A 140 -19.04 7.75 -26.59
CA ALA A 140 -20.29 7.81 -25.82
C ALA A 140 -20.68 6.43 -25.25
N GLU A 141 -20.25 5.36 -25.91
CA GLU A 141 -20.41 3.96 -25.55
C GLU A 141 -19.67 3.61 -24.24
N PHE A 142 -18.67 4.41 -23.84
CA PHE A 142 -17.93 4.26 -22.59
C PHE A 142 -18.30 5.31 -21.53
N ASP A 143 -19.27 6.21 -21.79
CA ASP A 143 -19.76 7.11 -20.75
C ASP A 143 -20.52 6.33 -19.67
N GLY A 144 -20.08 6.45 -18.43
CA GLY A 144 -20.58 5.64 -17.31
C GLY A 144 -19.93 4.26 -17.18
N TYR A 145 -18.92 3.93 -17.98
CA TYR A 145 -18.19 2.67 -17.87
C TYR A 145 -17.51 2.56 -16.50
N GLU A 146 -17.78 1.47 -15.77
CA GLU A 146 -17.32 1.26 -14.40
C GLU A 146 -16.14 0.28 -14.33
N ILE A 147 -15.02 0.77 -13.80
CA ILE A 147 -13.81 -0.01 -13.54
C ILE A 147 -13.62 -0.14 -12.04
N VAL A 148 -13.46 -1.36 -11.54
CA VAL A 148 -13.01 -1.59 -10.17
C VAL A 148 -11.50 -1.81 -10.15
N GLN A 149 -10.77 -0.92 -9.50
CA GLN A 149 -9.34 -1.05 -9.26
C GLN A 149 -9.08 -1.65 -7.88
N LEU A 150 -8.43 -2.81 -7.87
CA LEU A 150 -7.74 -3.36 -6.72
C LEU A 150 -6.24 -3.11 -6.88
N THR A 151 -5.51 -2.96 -5.78
CA THR A 151 -4.05 -2.81 -5.84
C THR A 151 -3.44 -3.09 -4.49
N ASP A 152 -2.18 -3.51 -4.47
CA ASP A 152 -1.42 -3.66 -3.24
C ASP A 152 -2.17 -4.52 -2.22
N LEU A 153 -2.71 -5.66 -2.68
CA LEU A 153 -3.47 -6.57 -1.81
C LEU A 153 -2.53 -7.18 -0.76
N HIS A 154 -1.27 -7.43 -1.12
CA HIS A 154 -0.26 -8.05 -0.25
C HIS A 154 -0.81 -9.27 0.50
N ILE A 155 -1.42 -10.18 -0.26
CA ILE A 155 -1.98 -11.43 0.28
C ILE A 155 -0.86 -12.18 0.99
N SER A 156 -1.05 -12.38 2.29
CA SER A 156 -0.01 -12.71 3.27
C SER A 156 -0.63 -13.27 4.54
N ARG A 157 0.18 -13.55 5.57
CA ARG A 157 -0.33 -13.91 6.90
C ARG A 157 -1.17 -12.83 7.58
N LEU A 158 -1.16 -11.58 7.09
CA LEU A 158 -2.09 -10.56 7.55
C LEU A 158 -3.44 -10.62 6.82
N PHE A 159 -3.41 -10.99 5.53
CA PHE A 159 -4.52 -11.00 4.59
C PHE A 159 -4.68 -12.40 3.99
N GLU A 160 -5.16 -13.33 4.81
CA GLU A 160 -5.40 -14.73 4.44
C GLU A 160 -6.73 -14.89 3.68
N ALA A 161 -7.01 -16.08 3.13
CA ALA A 161 -8.18 -16.36 2.28
C ALA A 161 -9.51 -15.70 2.70
N PRO A 162 -9.96 -15.72 3.97
CA PRO A 162 -11.23 -15.09 4.35
C PRO A 162 -11.30 -13.58 4.11
N TRP A 163 -10.16 -12.88 4.19
CA TRP A 163 -10.11 -11.46 3.86
C TRP A 163 -10.19 -11.26 2.34
N VAL A 164 -9.52 -12.11 1.56
CA VAL A 164 -9.57 -12.08 0.09
C VAL A 164 -10.98 -12.39 -0.41
N GLU A 165 -11.66 -13.39 0.15
CA GLU A 165 -13.07 -13.68 -0.12
C GLU A 165 -13.97 -12.47 0.09
N ALA A 166 -13.77 -11.72 1.17
CA ALA A 166 -14.56 -10.53 1.46
C ALA A 166 -14.28 -9.37 0.48
N VAL A 167 -13.03 -9.19 0.05
CA VAL A 167 -12.66 -8.21 -0.99
C VAL A 167 -13.27 -8.59 -2.34
N VAL A 168 -13.18 -9.87 -2.73
CA VAL A 168 -13.77 -10.38 -3.98
C VAL A 168 -15.29 -10.22 -3.97
N ALA A 169 -15.95 -10.59 -2.87
CA ALA A 169 -17.39 -10.41 -2.72
C ALA A 169 -17.80 -8.93 -2.84
N GLN A 170 -17.02 -8.01 -2.26
CA GLN A 170 -17.30 -6.58 -2.36
C GLN A 170 -17.06 -6.03 -3.77
N ALA A 171 -15.99 -6.47 -4.46
CA ALA A 171 -15.71 -6.08 -5.84
C ALA A 171 -16.82 -6.53 -6.80
N ASN A 172 -17.23 -7.80 -6.70
CA ASN A 172 -18.28 -8.35 -7.55
C ASN A 172 -19.65 -7.74 -7.27
N ALA A 173 -19.94 -7.36 -6.01
CA ALA A 173 -21.20 -6.72 -5.64
C ALA A 173 -21.38 -5.31 -6.24
N LEU A 174 -20.32 -4.73 -6.81
CA LEU A 174 -20.39 -3.48 -7.57
C LEU A 174 -20.82 -3.70 -9.03
N GLU A 175 -20.85 -4.94 -9.51
CA GLU A 175 -21.19 -5.30 -10.89
C GLU A 175 -20.42 -4.47 -11.96
N PRO A 176 -19.09 -4.30 -11.83
CA PRO A 176 -18.33 -3.45 -12.74
C PRO A 176 -18.26 -4.04 -14.14
N ASN A 177 -17.97 -3.20 -15.13
CA ASN A 177 -17.67 -3.64 -16.49
C ASN A 177 -16.29 -4.32 -16.57
N LEU A 178 -15.31 -3.79 -15.83
CA LEU A 178 -13.92 -4.23 -15.83
C LEU A 178 -13.36 -4.28 -14.40
N ILE A 179 -12.54 -5.29 -14.10
CA ILE A 179 -11.72 -5.30 -12.89
C ILE A 179 -10.25 -5.23 -13.29
N VAL A 180 -9.50 -4.33 -12.64
CA VAL A 180 -8.05 -4.22 -12.83
C VAL A 180 -7.33 -4.37 -11.50
N ILE A 181 -6.18 -5.04 -11.51
CA ILE A 181 -5.29 -5.20 -10.36
C ILE A 181 -3.93 -4.57 -10.69
N THR A 182 -3.61 -3.45 -10.06
CA THR A 182 -2.42 -2.66 -10.41
C THR A 182 -1.16 -3.04 -9.65
N GLY A 183 -0.89 -4.34 -9.48
CA GLY A 183 0.34 -4.88 -8.89
C GLY A 183 0.33 -5.11 -7.37
N ASP A 184 1.42 -5.70 -6.86
CA ASP A 184 1.66 -6.08 -5.47
C ASP A 184 0.49 -6.90 -4.87
N LEU A 185 0.12 -7.96 -5.56
CA LEU A 185 -1.01 -8.81 -5.19
C LEU A 185 -0.63 -9.72 -4.01
N ILE A 186 0.64 -10.14 -3.90
CA ILE A 186 1.11 -11.14 -2.93
C ILE A 186 2.33 -10.70 -2.11
N ASP A 187 2.47 -11.31 -0.92
CA ASP A 187 3.75 -11.46 -0.23
C ASP A 187 4.02 -12.94 0.06
N GLY A 188 5.11 -13.46 -0.49
CA GLY A 188 5.56 -14.84 -0.28
C GLY A 188 5.50 -15.70 -1.53
N ASP A 189 6.17 -16.84 -1.48
CA ASP A 189 6.22 -17.78 -2.61
C ASP A 189 4.86 -18.45 -2.84
N LEU A 190 4.60 -18.83 -4.09
CA LEU A 190 3.34 -19.43 -4.54
C LEU A 190 2.88 -20.62 -3.68
N ASP A 191 3.79 -21.53 -3.32
CA ASP A 191 3.43 -22.73 -2.55
C ASP A 191 2.90 -22.41 -1.14
N VAL A 192 3.29 -21.27 -0.59
CA VAL A 192 2.90 -20.82 0.75
C VAL A 192 1.60 -20.00 0.71
N ARG A 193 1.31 -19.36 -0.43
CA ARG A 193 0.18 -18.44 -0.62
C ARG A 193 -0.97 -19.01 -1.45
N ARG A 194 -0.82 -20.17 -2.10
CA ARG A 194 -1.81 -20.76 -3.03
C ARG A 194 -3.24 -20.78 -2.46
N THR A 195 -3.40 -21.19 -1.20
CA THR A 195 -4.72 -21.23 -0.55
C THR A 195 -5.28 -19.83 -0.30
N ASP A 196 -4.42 -18.87 0.07
CA ASP A 196 -4.81 -17.51 0.39
C ASP A 196 -5.30 -16.74 -0.85
N VAL A 197 -4.69 -17.00 -2.02
CA VAL A 197 -5.05 -16.34 -3.29
C VAL A 197 -6.21 -17.03 -4.03
N ALA A 198 -6.54 -18.28 -3.71
CA ALA A 198 -7.56 -19.06 -4.42
C ALA A 198 -8.92 -18.33 -4.58
N PRO A 199 -9.42 -17.56 -3.59
CA PRO A 199 -10.67 -16.83 -3.74
C PRO A 199 -10.71 -15.82 -4.89
N LEU A 200 -9.56 -15.34 -5.37
CA LEU A 200 -9.48 -14.41 -6.51
C LEU A 200 -10.06 -15.01 -7.80
N GLN A 201 -10.13 -16.34 -7.92
CA GLN A 201 -10.76 -17.00 -9.05
C GLN A 201 -12.24 -16.62 -9.22
N ALA A 202 -12.89 -16.16 -8.16
CA ALA A 202 -14.28 -15.73 -8.20
C ALA A 202 -14.47 -14.29 -8.67
N LEU A 203 -13.40 -13.50 -8.90
CA LEU A 203 -13.52 -12.18 -9.52
C LEU A 203 -14.14 -12.32 -10.91
N SER A 204 -15.15 -11.50 -11.19
CA SER A 204 -15.87 -11.57 -12.46
C SER A 204 -16.35 -10.19 -12.88
N ALA A 205 -16.05 -9.85 -14.13
CA ALA A 205 -16.56 -8.67 -14.81
C ALA A 205 -16.74 -9.02 -16.31
N PRO A 206 -17.75 -8.45 -17.00
CA PRO A 206 -18.04 -8.75 -18.40
C PRO A 206 -16.84 -8.60 -19.34
N ASP A 207 -16.06 -7.53 -19.17
CA ASP A 207 -14.90 -7.25 -20.01
C ASP A 207 -13.61 -7.84 -19.44
N GLY A 208 -13.69 -8.58 -18.34
CA GLY A 208 -12.61 -9.39 -17.79
C GLY A 208 -11.92 -8.81 -16.56
N VAL A 209 -10.92 -9.56 -16.09
CA VAL A 209 -10.09 -9.22 -14.94
C VAL A 209 -8.65 -9.13 -15.41
N TYR A 210 -8.05 -7.95 -15.36
CA TYR A 210 -6.67 -7.71 -15.81
C TYR A 210 -5.76 -7.40 -14.64
N THR A 211 -4.49 -7.78 -14.75
CA THR A 211 -3.47 -7.48 -13.73
C THR A 211 -2.15 -7.12 -14.37
N ILE A 212 -1.37 -6.28 -13.70
CA ILE A 212 0.05 -6.07 -13.98
C ILE A 212 0.87 -6.57 -12.79
N PRO A 213 2.17 -6.87 -12.95
CA PRO A 213 3.05 -7.14 -11.81
C PRO A 213 3.41 -5.83 -11.09
N GLY A 214 3.47 -5.89 -9.76
CA GLY A 214 4.18 -4.91 -8.94
C GLY A 214 5.60 -5.36 -8.65
N ASN A 215 6.26 -4.72 -7.69
CA ASN A 215 7.62 -5.11 -7.31
C ASN A 215 7.66 -6.43 -6.53
N HIS A 216 6.59 -6.79 -5.82
CA HIS A 216 6.56 -7.97 -4.96
C HIS A 216 6.52 -9.28 -5.75
N GLU A 217 5.88 -9.31 -6.92
CA GLU A 217 5.92 -10.48 -7.80
C GLU A 217 7.38 -10.85 -8.16
N TYR A 218 8.25 -9.86 -8.39
CA TYR A 218 9.67 -10.09 -8.69
C TYR A 218 10.48 -10.58 -7.48
N TYR A 219 10.04 -10.28 -6.26
CA TYR A 219 10.69 -10.77 -5.04
C TYR A 219 10.38 -12.24 -4.75
N PHE A 220 9.23 -12.75 -5.22
CA PHE A 220 8.69 -14.06 -4.83
C PHE A 220 8.44 -15.03 -5.99
N GLY A 221 9.17 -14.87 -7.09
CA GLY A 221 9.08 -15.77 -8.26
C GLY A 221 8.05 -15.31 -9.28
N TYR A 222 8.37 -14.21 -9.96
CA TYR A 222 7.51 -13.59 -10.98
C TYR A 222 6.92 -14.58 -12.00
N PRO A 223 7.71 -15.46 -12.67
CA PRO A 223 7.15 -16.36 -13.68
C PRO A 223 6.06 -17.28 -13.13
N GLN A 224 6.27 -17.85 -11.94
CA GLN A 224 5.33 -18.76 -11.29
C GLN A 224 4.02 -18.06 -10.91
N TRP A 225 4.13 -16.82 -10.43
CA TRP A 225 2.97 -16.01 -10.06
C TRP A 225 2.16 -15.59 -11.28
N ILE A 226 2.80 -15.13 -12.35
CA ILE A 226 2.12 -14.75 -13.60
C ILE A 226 1.38 -15.95 -14.20
N GLU A 227 2.00 -17.12 -14.27
CA GLU A 227 1.35 -18.35 -14.73
C GLU A 227 0.15 -18.70 -13.83
N HIS A 228 0.30 -18.59 -12.51
CA HIS A 228 -0.79 -18.90 -11.60
C HIS A 228 -1.96 -17.91 -11.70
N TYR A 229 -1.71 -16.61 -11.89
CA TYR A 229 -2.76 -15.61 -12.06
C TYR A 229 -3.65 -15.93 -13.27
N GLN A 230 -3.07 -16.46 -14.36
CA GLN A 230 -3.84 -16.94 -15.51
C GLN A 230 -4.75 -18.11 -15.15
N THR A 231 -4.30 -19.04 -14.30
CA THR A 231 -5.16 -20.15 -13.81
C THR A 231 -6.31 -19.70 -12.92
N LEU A 232 -6.20 -18.49 -12.35
CA LEU A 232 -7.27 -17.84 -11.57
C LEU A 232 -8.19 -16.99 -12.47
N GLY A 233 -8.02 -17.02 -13.80
CA GLY A 233 -8.87 -16.28 -14.74
C GLY A 233 -8.44 -14.83 -14.98
N MET A 234 -7.28 -14.42 -14.47
CA MET A 234 -6.76 -13.06 -14.70
C MET A 234 -5.91 -13.01 -15.96
N GLN A 235 -6.06 -11.92 -16.72
CA GLN A 235 -5.23 -11.62 -17.88
C GLN A 235 -4.09 -10.70 -17.47
N VAL A 236 -2.84 -11.12 -17.66
CA VAL A 236 -1.67 -10.34 -17.27
C VAL A 236 -1.27 -9.41 -18.40
N LEU A 237 -1.10 -8.12 -18.13
CA LEU A 237 -0.51 -7.14 -19.04
C LEU A 237 0.93 -6.82 -18.58
N ALA A 238 1.92 -7.09 -19.42
CA ALA A 238 3.33 -6.82 -19.14
C ALA A 238 3.99 -6.23 -20.40
N ASN A 239 4.05 -4.89 -20.46
CA ASN A 239 4.40 -4.11 -21.65
C ASN A 239 3.53 -4.47 -22.87
N GLN A 240 2.22 -4.58 -22.66
CA GLN A 240 1.26 -4.90 -23.72
C GLN A 240 -0.10 -4.27 -23.42
N HIS A 241 -1.00 -4.30 -24.40
CA HIS A 241 -2.35 -3.79 -24.28
C HIS A 241 -3.40 -4.78 -24.79
N VAL A 242 -4.65 -4.46 -24.48
CA VAL A 242 -5.85 -5.01 -25.10
C VAL A 242 -6.77 -3.86 -25.49
N ALA A 243 -7.53 -4.02 -26.58
CA ALA A 243 -8.63 -3.13 -26.92
C ALA A 243 -9.94 -3.75 -26.42
N ILE A 244 -10.66 -3.02 -25.58
CA ILE A 244 -12.01 -3.33 -25.13
C ILE A 244 -12.95 -2.69 -26.15
N GLU A 245 -13.79 -3.49 -26.80
CA GLU A 245 -14.72 -3.03 -27.82
C GLU A 245 -16.14 -2.96 -27.23
N ASN A 246 -16.82 -1.81 -27.40
CA ASN A 246 -18.24 -1.66 -27.09
C ASN A 246 -18.96 -0.96 -28.25
N GLU A 247 -19.92 -1.64 -28.86
CA GLU A 247 -20.71 -1.13 -30.00
C GLU A 247 -19.89 -0.51 -31.16
N GLY A 248 -18.67 -1.01 -31.38
CA GLY A 248 -17.75 -0.54 -32.43
C GLY A 248 -16.82 0.62 -32.01
N ALA A 249 -16.97 1.13 -30.79
CA ALA A 249 -16.00 1.99 -30.15
C ALA A 249 -14.94 1.18 -29.39
N ASN A 250 -13.72 1.73 -29.26
CA ASN A 250 -12.62 1.08 -28.57
C ASN A 250 -12.16 1.88 -27.34
N LEU A 251 -11.77 1.16 -26.30
CA LEU A 251 -11.03 1.65 -25.13
C LEU A 251 -9.78 0.80 -24.96
N VAL A 252 -8.60 1.41 -24.94
CA VAL A 252 -7.35 0.66 -24.80
C VAL A 252 -6.99 0.53 -23.33
N LEU A 253 -6.78 -0.70 -22.88
CA LEU A 253 -6.20 -1.01 -21.57
C LEU A 253 -4.77 -1.51 -21.79
N ALA A 254 -3.79 -0.69 -21.42
CA ALA A 254 -2.37 -0.99 -21.48
C ALA A 254 -1.81 -1.28 -20.10
N GLY A 255 -0.77 -2.11 -20.01
CA GLY A 255 -0.07 -2.36 -18.75
C GLY A 255 1.44 -2.53 -18.95
N VAL A 256 2.22 -1.98 -18.02
CA VAL A 256 3.69 -2.09 -18.01
C VAL A 256 4.19 -2.95 -16.84
N THR A 257 5.42 -3.44 -16.94
CA THR A 257 6.10 -4.12 -15.83
C THR A 257 6.60 -3.16 -14.76
N ASP A 258 6.90 -3.65 -13.55
CA ASP A 258 7.49 -2.81 -12.49
C ASP A 258 8.98 -2.50 -12.78
N PHE A 259 9.49 -1.36 -12.31
CA PHE A 259 10.91 -0.98 -12.40
C PHE A 259 11.89 -2.03 -11.84
N THR A 260 11.43 -2.84 -10.90
CA THR A 260 12.17 -3.95 -10.28
C THR A 260 12.47 -5.05 -11.30
N ALA A 261 11.65 -5.22 -12.34
CA ALA A 261 11.81 -6.23 -13.38
C ALA A 261 13.24 -6.28 -13.95
N GLY A 262 13.79 -5.11 -14.31
CA GLY A 262 15.14 -5.00 -14.87
C GLY A 262 16.26 -5.49 -13.93
N ARG A 263 16.08 -5.33 -12.61
CA ARG A 263 17.04 -5.85 -11.60
C ARG A 263 16.99 -7.37 -11.48
N HIS A 264 15.88 -7.98 -11.90
CA HIS A 264 15.65 -9.42 -11.90
C HIS A 264 15.80 -10.02 -13.32
N ALA A 265 16.44 -9.30 -14.24
CA ALA A 265 16.68 -9.71 -15.63
C ALA A 265 15.39 -9.96 -16.45
N PHE A 266 14.29 -9.27 -16.11
CA PHE A 266 13.07 -9.21 -16.90
C PHE A 266 12.94 -7.86 -17.62
N PRO A 267 12.10 -7.75 -18.67
CA PRO A 267 11.85 -6.49 -19.35
C PRO A 267 11.39 -5.40 -18.38
N ALA A 268 12.08 -4.26 -18.38
CA ALA A 268 11.71 -3.07 -17.61
C ALA A 268 10.42 -2.43 -18.16
N PRO A 269 9.73 -1.55 -17.39
CA PRO A 269 8.55 -0.84 -17.86
C PRO A 269 8.84 -0.13 -19.19
N ASN A 270 8.00 -0.38 -20.17
CA ASN A 270 8.12 0.22 -21.49
C ASN A 270 6.75 0.67 -22.01
N VAL A 271 6.47 1.97 -21.86
CA VAL A 271 5.21 2.60 -22.26
C VAL A 271 5.00 2.50 -23.78
N GLU A 272 6.05 2.79 -24.56
CA GLU A 272 5.97 2.78 -26.02
C GLU A 272 5.63 1.37 -26.54
N GLU A 273 6.25 0.33 -25.98
CA GLU A 273 5.95 -1.06 -26.31
C GLU A 273 4.54 -1.46 -25.86
N ALA A 274 4.11 -1.02 -24.68
CA ALA A 274 2.78 -1.33 -24.16
C ALA A 274 1.65 -0.84 -25.07
N ILE A 275 1.82 0.32 -25.71
CA ILE A 275 0.81 0.92 -26.60
C ILE A 275 1.10 0.70 -28.09
N ALA A 276 2.17 -0.03 -28.44
CA ALA A 276 2.57 -0.21 -29.83
C ALA A 276 1.49 -0.96 -30.63
N GLY A 277 0.92 -0.31 -31.64
CA GLY A 277 -0.14 -0.88 -32.48
C GLY A 277 -1.54 -0.81 -31.87
N ALA A 278 -1.72 -0.07 -30.77
CA ALA A 278 -3.03 0.28 -30.25
C ALA A 278 -3.81 1.14 -31.29
N PRO A 279 -5.15 1.07 -31.33
CA PRO A 279 -5.95 1.91 -32.21
C PRO A 279 -5.71 3.41 -31.96
N ASP A 280 -5.37 4.16 -33.02
CA ASP A 280 -4.93 5.57 -32.93
C ASP A 280 -6.00 6.53 -32.36
N ASP A 281 -7.30 6.20 -32.50
CA ASP A 281 -8.43 7.05 -32.11
C ASP A 281 -9.12 6.57 -30.80
N ALA A 282 -8.51 5.65 -30.06
CA ALA A 282 -9.09 5.10 -28.83
C ALA A 282 -8.40 5.68 -27.59
N PRO A 283 -9.17 6.11 -26.56
CA PRO A 283 -8.58 6.54 -25.29
C PRO A 283 -7.80 5.39 -24.64
N ILE A 284 -6.71 5.74 -23.97
CA ILE A 284 -5.77 4.79 -23.36
C ILE A 284 -5.79 4.91 -21.84
N ILE A 285 -6.13 3.80 -21.19
CA ILE A 285 -5.95 3.60 -19.75
C ILE A 285 -4.67 2.78 -19.53
N MET A 286 -3.69 3.37 -18.86
CA MET A 286 -2.44 2.72 -18.48
C MET A 286 -2.49 2.20 -17.05
N LEU A 287 -2.20 0.92 -16.89
CA LEU A 287 -1.89 0.30 -15.61
C LEU A 287 -0.37 0.35 -15.40
N ASP A 288 0.07 1.11 -14.41
CA ASP A 288 1.47 1.14 -13.96
C ASP A 288 1.51 1.15 -12.45
N HIS A 289 2.12 0.12 -11.84
CA HIS A 289 2.13 -0.05 -10.39
C HIS A 289 2.75 1.17 -9.69
N GLN A 290 3.85 1.72 -10.24
CA GLN A 290 4.52 2.90 -9.68
C GLN A 290 4.15 4.17 -10.46
N PRO A 291 3.74 5.26 -9.81
CA PRO A 291 3.35 6.49 -10.52
C PRO A 291 4.54 7.25 -11.13
N ARG A 292 5.77 6.72 -11.04
CA ARG A 292 7.00 7.45 -11.40
C ARG A 292 7.13 7.69 -12.90
N ASN A 293 6.54 6.83 -13.74
CA ASN A 293 6.52 6.98 -15.19
C ASN A 293 5.37 7.85 -15.71
N ALA A 294 4.55 8.48 -14.84
CA ALA A 294 3.37 9.22 -15.29
C ALA A 294 3.68 10.30 -16.34
N ALA A 295 4.83 10.98 -16.24
CA ALA A 295 5.24 11.95 -17.25
C ALA A 295 5.58 11.33 -18.61
N VAL A 296 6.10 10.10 -18.62
CA VAL A 296 6.39 9.32 -19.84
C VAL A 296 5.08 8.81 -20.46
N ALA A 297 4.17 8.29 -19.64
CA ALA A 297 2.84 7.86 -20.07
C ALA A 297 2.05 9.01 -20.71
N ALA A 298 1.99 10.17 -20.03
CA ALA A 298 1.33 11.36 -20.56
C ALA A 298 1.95 11.82 -21.90
N ALA A 299 3.28 11.83 -22.00
CA ALA A 299 3.97 12.22 -23.23
C ALA A 299 3.73 11.23 -24.40
N ALA A 300 3.33 9.99 -24.10
CA ALA A 300 2.99 8.96 -25.08
C ALA A 300 1.51 8.96 -25.48
N GLY A 301 0.71 9.91 -24.98
CA GLY A 301 -0.72 10.04 -25.32
C GLY A 301 -1.65 9.17 -24.46
N VAL A 302 -1.23 8.76 -23.27
CA VAL A 302 -2.12 8.11 -22.30
C VAL A 302 -3.10 9.12 -21.72
N ASP A 303 -4.37 8.77 -21.59
CA ASP A 303 -5.43 9.63 -21.05
C ASP A 303 -5.65 9.45 -19.54
N LEU A 304 -5.54 8.20 -19.07
CA LEU A 304 -5.69 7.85 -17.65
C LEU A 304 -4.62 6.85 -17.23
N GLN A 305 -3.87 7.17 -16.18
CA GLN A 305 -2.99 6.20 -15.51
C GLN A 305 -3.56 5.81 -14.13
N LEU A 306 -3.61 4.50 -13.89
CA LEU A 306 -3.97 3.91 -12.59
C LEU A 306 -2.73 3.31 -11.93
N SER A 307 -2.42 3.80 -10.73
CA SER A 307 -1.23 3.36 -9.96
C SER A 307 -1.54 3.03 -8.51
N GLY A 308 -0.63 2.28 -7.89
CA GLY A 308 -0.66 1.87 -6.48
C GLY A 308 0.65 2.22 -5.78
N HIS A 309 1.29 1.23 -5.14
CA HIS A 309 2.66 1.21 -4.60
C HIS A 309 2.92 2.06 -3.34
N THR A 310 2.29 3.23 -3.27
CA THR A 310 2.59 4.26 -2.28
C THR A 310 1.82 4.08 -0.98
N HIS A 311 0.72 3.31 -1.04
CA HIS A 311 -0.29 3.14 0.00
C HIS A 311 -0.80 4.45 0.63
N GLY A 312 -0.73 5.57 -0.11
CA GLY A 312 -1.06 6.90 0.42
C GLY A 312 -0.10 7.43 1.49
N GLY A 313 1.05 6.78 1.68
CA GLY A 313 1.97 7.02 2.79
C GLY A 313 1.50 6.47 4.14
N MET A 314 0.36 5.78 4.19
CA MET A 314 -0.28 5.09 5.33
C MET A 314 -0.66 5.95 6.55
N ILE A 315 0.13 6.98 6.88
CA ILE A 315 -0.13 7.94 7.96
C ILE A 315 -0.08 9.36 7.39
N VAL A 316 -1.05 10.20 7.75
CA VAL A 316 -1.03 11.63 7.34
C VAL A 316 0.29 12.30 7.74
N GLY A 317 0.93 12.96 6.79
CA GLY A 317 2.23 13.62 6.95
C GLY A 317 3.40 12.74 6.53
N PHE A 318 3.27 11.42 6.54
CA PHE A 318 4.30 10.48 6.04
C PHE A 318 4.30 10.41 4.52
N ASP A 319 3.18 10.74 3.87
CA ASP A 319 3.07 10.96 2.43
C ASP A 319 4.18 11.89 1.91
N ARG A 320 4.52 12.95 2.66
CA ARG A 320 5.61 13.88 2.30
C ARG A 320 7.00 13.25 2.33
N LEU A 321 7.22 12.23 3.15
CA LEU A 321 8.51 11.53 3.25
C LEU A 321 8.73 10.61 2.04
N VAL A 322 7.65 10.02 1.51
CA VAL A 322 7.70 9.11 0.37
C VAL A 322 7.50 9.81 -0.98
N ALA A 323 6.93 11.01 -0.99
CA ALA A 323 6.62 11.75 -2.23
C ALA A 323 7.83 11.90 -3.15
N ARG A 324 9.01 12.25 -2.62
CA ARG A 324 10.21 12.46 -3.45
C ARG A 324 10.66 11.17 -4.17
N ALA A 325 10.47 10.01 -3.56
CA ALA A 325 10.80 8.74 -4.21
C ALA A 325 9.83 8.40 -5.35
N ASN A 326 8.64 9.02 -5.34
CA ASN A 326 7.53 8.77 -6.26
C ASN A 326 7.22 9.97 -7.16
N ASN A 327 8.22 10.82 -7.45
CA ASN A 327 8.09 12.04 -8.27
C ASN A 327 7.00 13.03 -7.80
N GLY A 328 6.64 13.00 -6.51
CA GLY A 328 5.61 13.85 -5.92
C GLY A 328 4.22 13.18 -5.83
N PHE A 329 4.02 12.05 -6.51
CA PHE A 329 2.76 11.34 -6.58
C PHE A 329 2.62 10.34 -5.43
N VAL A 330 1.55 10.45 -4.63
CA VAL A 330 1.37 9.62 -3.43
C VAL A 330 -0.07 9.20 -3.18
N SER A 331 -1.07 10.03 -3.47
CA SER A 331 -2.45 9.71 -3.05
C SER A 331 -3.46 10.55 -3.81
N GLY A 332 -4.42 9.89 -4.46
CA GLY A 332 -5.53 10.54 -5.16
C GLY A 332 -5.16 11.03 -6.57
N PHE A 333 -5.89 12.05 -7.02
CA PHE A 333 -5.78 12.59 -8.37
C PHE A 333 -4.62 13.55 -8.56
N TYR A 334 -4.02 13.47 -9.75
CA TYR A 334 -3.04 14.41 -10.25
C TYR A 334 -3.27 14.64 -11.74
N ASP A 335 -3.15 15.89 -12.18
CA ASP A 335 -3.09 16.21 -13.60
C ASP A 335 -1.63 16.15 -14.05
N VAL A 336 -1.34 15.33 -15.05
CA VAL A 336 -0.01 15.16 -15.62
C VAL A 336 -0.10 15.48 -17.10
N GLN A 337 0.12 16.77 -17.44
CA GLN A 337 -0.21 17.30 -18.77
C GLN A 337 -1.71 17.16 -19.03
N GLU A 338 -2.12 16.47 -20.11
CA GLU A 338 -3.53 16.19 -20.44
C GLU A 338 -4.02 14.85 -19.84
N MET A 339 -3.11 14.07 -19.24
CA MET A 339 -3.44 12.78 -18.62
C MET A 339 -3.90 12.95 -17.16
N ALA A 340 -4.98 12.25 -16.80
CA ALA A 340 -5.36 12.04 -15.40
C ALA A 340 -4.52 10.91 -14.79
N LEU A 341 -3.89 11.14 -13.63
CA LEU A 341 -3.25 10.10 -12.83
C LEU A 341 -4.05 9.89 -11.55
N TYR A 342 -4.41 8.64 -11.26
CA TYR A 342 -4.98 8.25 -9.97
C TYR A 342 -4.02 7.31 -9.22
N VAL A 343 -3.55 7.77 -8.06
CA VAL A 343 -2.72 6.97 -7.14
C VAL A 343 -3.58 6.43 -6.01
N ASN A 344 -3.87 5.14 -6.07
CA ASN A 344 -4.69 4.43 -5.11
C ASN A 344 -3.94 4.19 -3.80
N ASN A 345 -4.64 4.31 -2.67
CA ASN A 345 -4.05 4.13 -1.34
C ASN A 345 -3.80 2.67 -0.94
N GLY A 346 -4.07 1.69 -1.81
CA GLY A 346 -3.94 0.27 -1.55
C GLY A 346 -5.23 -0.34 -1.01
N THR A 347 -5.62 -1.48 -1.57
CA THR A 347 -6.70 -2.34 -1.07
C THR A 347 -6.28 -3.04 0.21
N GLY A 348 -5.04 -3.58 0.21
CA GLY A 348 -4.35 -4.10 1.38
C GLY A 348 -3.20 -3.19 1.80
N LEU A 349 -2.15 -3.82 2.35
CA LEU A 349 -0.85 -3.20 2.61
C LEU A 349 0.22 -4.25 2.92
N TRP A 350 1.47 -3.88 2.79
CA TRP A 350 2.56 -4.74 3.21
C TRP A 350 2.62 -4.91 4.75
N PRO A 351 2.58 -6.14 5.31
CA PRO A 351 2.44 -6.41 6.75
C PRO A 351 3.64 -5.98 7.61
N GLY A 352 4.75 -5.59 6.98
CA GLY A 352 5.90 -5.02 7.69
C GLY A 352 5.60 -3.65 8.32
N PHE A 353 4.59 -2.92 7.85
CA PHE A 353 4.16 -1.68 8.49
C PHE A 353 2.62 -1.58 8.47
N ALA A 354 1.96 -2.42 9.28
CA ALA A 354 0.50 -2.50 9.32
C ALA A 354 -0.14 -1.42 10.21
N LEU A 355 0.06 -0.14 9.85
CA LEU A 355 -0.49 1.02 10.57
C LEU A 355 -1.10 2.02 9.57
N ARG A 356 -2.42 2.25 9.63
CA ARG A 356 -3.08 3.30 8.82
C ARG A 356 -3.74 4.37 9.69
N LEU A 357 -3.39 5.64 9.48
CA LEU A 357 -4.02 6.80 10.14
C LEU A 357 -4.30 7.92 9.14
N GLY A 358 -5.59 8.23 8.92
CA GLY A 358 -6.03 9.32 8.03
C GLY A 358 -5.73 9.11 6.54
N LYS A 359 -5.26 7.92 6.16
CA LYS A 359 -5.05 7.45 4.79
C LYS A 359 -5.71 6.07 4.62
N PRO A 360 -7.05 6.03 4.50
CA PRO A 360 -7.77 4.76 4.46
C PRO A 360 -7.34 3.94 3.24
N SER A 361 -7.30 2.61 3.41
CA SER A 361 -7.30 1.68 2.28
C SER A 361 -8.60 1.82 1.50
N GLU A 362 -8.55 1.49 0.22
CA GLU A 362 -9.66 1.67 -0.70
C GLU A 362 -9.74 0.53 -1.72
N LEU A 363 -10.98 0.18 -2.04
CA LEU A 363 -11.38 -0.52 -3.24
C LEU A 363 -12.02 0.56 -4.10
N THR A 364 -11.41 0.90 -5.24
CA THR A 364 -11.83 2.09 -5.98
C THR A 364 -12.73 1.69 -7.13
N ARG A 365 -13.95 2.23 -7.17
CA ARG A 365 -14.81 2.19 -8.35
C ARG A 365 -14.63 3.50 -9.11
N ILE A 366 -14.26 3.36 -10.37
CA ILE A 366 -13.90 4.45 -11.27
C ILE A 366 -14.95 4.47 -12.37
N THR A 367 -15.73 5.55 -12.44
CA THR A 367 -16.69 5.76 -13.52
C THR A 367 -16.09 6.71 -14.54
N LEU A 368 -15.94 6.24 -15.78
CA LEU A 368 -15.47 7.07 -16.89
C LEU A 368 -16.57 8.04 -17.32
N ARG A 369 -16.19 9.28 -17.65
CA ARG A 369 -17.09 10.33 -18.11
C ARG A 369 -16.52 11.01 -19.36
N GLN A 370 -17.40 11.45 -20.26
CA GLN A 370 -16.97 12.32 -21.36
C GLN A 370 -16.44 13.65 -20.82
N GLY A 371 -15.21 14.01 -21.23
CA GLY A 371 -14.50 15.23 -20.82
C GLY A 371 -14.87 16.50 -21.56
#